data_AF-A0AAW9DK29-F1
#
_entry.id   AF-A0AAW9DK29-F1
#
_cell.length_a   1.000
_cell.length_b   1.000
_cell.length_c   1.000
_cell.angle_alpha   90.00
_cell.angle_beta   90.00
_cell.angle_gamma   90.00
#
_symmetry.space_group_name_H-M   'P 1'
#
loop_
_entity.id
_entity.type
_entity.pdbx_description
1 polymer ?
#
loop_
_entity_poly.entity_id
_entity_poly.type
_entity_poly.pdbx_seq_one_letter_code
_entity_poly.pdbx_strand_id
1 'polypeptide(L)'
;MHPICWLHISDIHMRVSKIWSQDVVLNAMCEDIAKQQRAGAAFDFILVTGDLAFSGNAEEYKLVASFFDAVSAASGVPADFIFCIPGNHDIDRERQKMCFAGARQFAQSQNQIDDLLSSREDMGTLLAREENYRTFQNTYLKNQPRDWTDDGLGYVAVVTIENVRVAIVGLDSAWLAEGGIADHGKLLIGEHQVINALELANKNDAHIIVGMAHHPFQLLQDFDRRPVQNRIEEQCHFFQCGHLHEPEIRATGLNASGCLTLSAGATYETRQSQNTYSIVTVDLMLGTRTVKTVQYRPAKGDFTFAGTGKYPIEIDPAGTSNVGELAAAITAFQGSLSPLSHYLAALLLDQKADLPIPAQKGYVFGSLDVLRDEPESELKRTTMGFIPFKNVLRVFYGRTPIAEIFTRYGDAVAQYGTALLKACAANADLKSRLASAEKDALAMATTAPASSFIHTVSLLDEVAAEQDWIQLRDLSERHKGSSIPELAHRATRYFALSLSHSTEAKDNEHAISLYRSMTSEAHAEAEDAAMLTTLFCGAKRYDEAKSTVLDGIAKYPDKAAAFVEIGQRVVEATGDKKFRNQIDEAVKARRW
;
A
#
# COMPACT_ATOMS: atom_id res chain seq x y z
N MET A 1 -5.41 20.01 6.27
CA MET A 1 -4.28 19.23 6.79
C MET A 1 -3.02 19.95 6.41
N HIS A 2 -2.09 20.10 7.33
CA HIS A 2 -0.75 20.56 7.00
C HIS A 2 -0.02 19.51 6.13
N PRO A 3 0.73 19.91 5.09
CA PRO A 3 1.60 18.98 4.35
C PRO A 3 2.72 18.44 5.24
N ILE A 4 2.92 17.13 5.26
CA ILE A 4 4.00 16.48 6.00
C ILE A 4 5.31 16.73 5.27
N CYS A 5 6.35 17.17 5.96
CA CYS A 5 7.60 17.60 5.34
C CYS A 5 8.82 17.13 6.13
N TRP A 6 9.82 16.56 5.45
CA TRP A 6 11.06 16.13 6.09
C TRP A 6 12.30 16.44 5.26
N LEU A 7 13.43 16.49 5.95
CA LEU A 7 14.75 16.51 5.31
C LEU A 7 15.21 15.07 5.08
N HIS A 8 15.78 14.79 3.91
CA HIS A 8 16.47 13.54 3.61
C HIS A 8 17.94 13.84 3.33
N ILE A 9 18.79 13.30 4.18
CA ILE A 9 20.25 13.44 4.13
C ILE A 9 20.89 12.07 4.20
N SER A 10 22.09 11.92 3.62
CA SER A 10 22.82 10.66 3.57
C SER A 10 24.30 10.92 3.36
N ASP A 11 25.16 9.92 3.61
CA ASP A 11 26.57 9.94 3.19
C ASP A 11 27.28 11.21 3.66
N ILE A 12 27.39 11.33 4.98
CA ILE A 12 28.01 12.47 5.68
C ILE A 12 29.52 12.26 5.80
N HIS A 13 29.96 11.00 5.92
CA HIS A 13 31.37 10.59 5.91
C HIS A 13 32.22 11.36 6.92
N MET A 14 31.73 11.48 8.17
CA MET A 14 32.42 12.27 9.20
C MET A 14 33.84 11.77 9.46
N ARG A 15 34.84 12.68 9.31
CA ARG A 15 36.27 12.39 9.53
C ARG A 15 36.95 13.43 10.40
N VAL A 16 37.60 12.94 11.46
CA VAL A 16 38.44 13.78 12.35
C VAL A 16 39.56 14.50 11.58
N SER A 17 40.11 13.90 10.53
CA SER A 17 41.20 14.49 9.74
C SER A 17 40.75 15.56 8.74
N LYS A 18 39.44 15.77 8.55
CA LYS A 18 38.88 16.65 7.50
C LYS A 18 37.88 17.69 8.06
N ILE A 19 37.80 17.86 9.37
CA ILE A 19 36.87 18.75 10.09
C ILE A 19 36.70 20.10 9.38
N TRP A 20 37.78 20.84 9.13
CA TRP A 20 37.68 22.17 8.53
C TRP A 20 36.96 22.17 7.16
N SER A 21 37.27 21.21 6.28
CA SER A 21 36.64 21.14 4.96
C SER A 21 35.16 20.72 5.05
N GLN A 22 34.84 19.87 6.02
CA GLN A 22 33.48 19.43 6.30
C GLN A 22 32.65 20.57 6.87
N ASP A 23 33.16 21.28 7.88
CA ASP A 23 32.49 22.40 8.53
C ASP A 23 32.09 23.47 7.51
N VAL A 24 32.93 23.77 6.52
CA VAL A 24 32.60 24.73 5.46
C VAL A 24 31.31 24.36 4.73
N VAL A 25 31.17 23.09 4.33
CA VAL A 25 29.99 22.63 3.57
C VAL A 25 28.79 22.45 4.51
N LEU A 26 28.98 21.81 5.65
CA LEU A 26 27.90 21.46 6.58
C LEU A 26 27.31 22.71 7.26
N ASN A 27 28.12 23.72 7.57
CA ASN A 27 27.61 25.01 8.06
C ASN A 27 26.81 25.74 6.97
N ALA A 28 27.29 25.76 5.72
CA ALA A 28 26.55 26.35 4.61
C ALA A 28 25.21 25.65 4.36
N MET A 29 25.15 24.34 4.58
CA MET A 29 23.91 23.56 4.54
C MET A 29 22.95 23.98 5.65
N CYS A 30 23.42 24.07 6.90
CA CYS A 30 22.61 24.52 8.03
C CYS A 30 22.09 25.95 7.82
N GLU A 31 22.90 26.84 7.28
CA GLU A 31 22.48 28.20 6.93
C GLU A 31 21.36 28.22 5.88
N ASP A 32 21.45 27.37 4.85
CA ASP A 32 20.40 27.26 3.84
C ASP A 32 19.12 26.62 4.41
N ILE A 33 19.22 25.56 5.22
CA ILE A 33 18.07 24.96 5.91
C ILE A 33 17.35 26.00 6.78
N ALA A 34 18.09 26.77 7.58
CA ALA A 34 17.53 27.86 8.39
C ALA A 34 16.89 28.95 7.52
N LYS A 35 17.42 29.21 6.31
CA LYS A 35 16.81 30.11 5.34
C LYS A 35 15.51 29.54 4.77
N GLN A 36 15.44 28.24 4.45
CA GLN A 36 14.19 27.59 4.02
C GLN A 36 13.13 27.68 5.13
N GLN A 37 13.52 27.43 6.38
CA GLN A 37 12.64 27.54 7.54
C GLN A 37 12.07 28.96 7.69
N ARG A 38 12.93 29.99 7.65
CA ARG A 38 12.49 31.40 7.67
C ARG A 38 11.60 31.79 6.49
N ALA A 39 11.72 31.10 5.36
CA ALA A 39 10.86 31.27 4.18
C ALA A 39 9.52 30.53 4.29
N GLY A 40 9.26 29.83 5.40
CA GLY A 40 7.99 29.17 5.69
C GLY A 40 8.01 27.63 5.54
N ALA A 41 9.16 27.02 5.28
CA ALA A 41 9.26 25.56 5.36
C ALA A 41 9.12 25.12 6.82
N ALA A 42 8.14 24.26 7.10
CA ALA A 42 8.05 23.54 8.37
C ALA A 42 8.57 22.13 8.12
N PHE A 43 9.53 21.68 8.91
CA PHE A 43 10.05 20.31 8.85
C PHE A 43 9.54 19.56 10.08
N ASP A 44 8.93 18.39 9.86
CA ASP A 44 8.38 17.54 10.92
C ASP A 44 9.43 16.57 11.49
N PHE A 45 10.30 16.06 10.62
CA PHE A 45 11.38 15.13 10.99
C PHE A 45 12.54 15.17 10.00
N ILE A 46 13.62 14.44 10.31
CA ILE A 46 14.81 14.29 9.47
C ILE A 46 15.11 12.81 9.31
N LEU A 47 15.40 12.37 8.09
CA LEU A 47 15.85 11.03 7.76
C LEU A 47 17.32 11.04 7.35
N VAL A 48 18.11 10.15 7.93
CA VAL A 48 19.55 9.99 7.69
C VAL A 48 19.85 8.57 7.21
N THR A 49 20.06 8.38 5.91
CA THR A 49 20.10 7.04 5.28
C THR A 49 21.51 6.44 5.18
N GLY A 50 22.30 6.50 6.26
CA GLY A 50 23.58 5.81 6.38
C GLY A 50 24.82 6.60 5.99
N ASP A 51 25.97 5.98 6.22
CA ASP A 51 27.32 6.55 6.06
C ASP A 51 27.50 7.84 6.86
N LEU A 52 27.15 7.78 8.15
CA LEU A 52 27.28 8.91 9.08
C LEU A 52 28.77 9.14 9.39
N ALA A 53 29.46 8.08 9.79
CA ALA A 53 30.91 8.06 9.97
C ALA A 53 31.62 7.61 8.69
N PHE A 54 32.93 7.85 8.60
CA PHE A 54 33.72 7.37 7.47
C PHE A 54 34.31 5.97 7.69
N SER A 55 34.56 5.57 8.93
CA SER A 55 35.24 4.30 9.21
C SER A 55 34.70 3.56 10.43
N GLY A 56 33.51 3.92 10.89
CA GLY A 56 32.85 3.32 12.06
C GLY A 56 33.59 3.57 13.38
N ASN A 57 34.49 4.57 13.43
CA ASN A 57 35.28 4.84 14.63
C ASN A 57 34.52 5.72 15.63
N ALA A 58 34.63 5.42 16.93
CA ALA A 58 33.89 6.11 18.00
C ALA A 58 34.05 7.65 18.00
N GLU A 59 35.24 8.16 17.67
CA GLU A 59 35.51 9.61 17.64
C GLU A 59 34.76 10.33 16.51
N GLU A 60 34.46 9.64 15.41
CA GLU A 60 33.71 10.22 14.27
C GLU A 60 32.26 10.53 14.69
N TYR A 61 31.67 9.68 15.55
CA TYR A 61 30.30 9.88 16.04
C TYR A 61 30.12 11.09 16.96
N LYS A 62 31.20 11.64 17.55
CA LYS A 62 31.14 12.93 18.27
C LYS A 62 30.92 14.10 17.30
N LEU A 63 31.50 14.01 16.11
CA LEU A 63 31.29 14.99 15.04
C LEU A 63 29.88 14.84 14.44
N VAL A 64 29.42 13.59 14.29
CA VAL A 64 28.03 13.30 13.87
C VAL A 64 27.03 13.90 14.85
N ALA A 65 27.20 13.69 16.17
CA ALA A 65 26.35 14.29 17.19
C ALA A 65 26.29 15.83 17.08
N SER A 66 27.46 16.47 16.97
CA SER A 66 27.56 17.93 16.83
C SER A 66 26.85 18.45 15.57
N PHE A 67 26.93 17.69 14.47
CA PHE A 67 26.23 18.03 13.24
C PHE A 67 24.72 17.82 13.35
N PHE A 68 24.27 16.75 13.99
CA PHE A 68 22.83 16.53 14.25
C PHE A 68 22.25 17.63 15.13
N ASP A 69 22.98 18.11 16.14
CA ASP A 69 22.59 19.27 16.94
C ASP A 69 22.46 20.54 16.08
N ALA A 70 23.43 20.77 15.17
CA ALA A 70 23.41 21.92 14.28
C ALA A 70 22.23 21.87 13.27
N VAL A 71 21.96 20.71 12.67
CA VAL A 71 20.83 20.53 11.75
C VAL A 71 19.50 20.62 12.49
N SER A 72 19.41 20.08 13.71
CA SER A 72 18.25 20.22 14.58
C SER A 72 17.95 21.70 14.86
N ALA A 73 18.98 22.47 15.25
CA ALA A 73 18.85 23.90 15.48
C ALA A 73 18.45 24.69 14.21
N ALA A 74 19.02 24.34 13.05
CA ALA A 74 18.74 25.00 11.78
C ALA A 74 17.33 24.72 11.23
N SER A 75 16.86 23.49 11.35
CA SER A 75 15.55 23.05 10.86
C SER A 75 14.42 23.36 11.84
N GLY A 76 14.73 23.43 13.14
CA GLY A 76 13.74 23.45 14.22
C GLY A 76 13.18 22.08 14.59
N VAL A 77 13.65 21.00 13.94
CA VAL A 77 13.26 19.62 14.25
C VAL A 77 14.02 19.16 15.50
N PRO A 78 13.35 18.70 16.57
CA PRO A 78 14.02 18.18 17.75
C PRO A 78 14.88 16.95 17.43
N ALA A 79 15.98 16.74 18.17
CA ALA A 79 16.88 15.62 17.96
C ALA A 79 16.18 14.24 17.99
N ASP A 80 15.15 14.08 18.83
CA ASP A 80 14.37 12.83 18.92
C ASP A 80 13.54 12.52 17.65
N PHE A 81 13.43 13.47 16.71
CA PHE A 81 12.79 13.31 15.40
C PHE A 81 13.81 13.21 14.25
N ILE A 82 15.07 12.89 14.57
CA ILE A 82 16.09 12.48 13.60
C ILE A 82 16.15 10.95 13.59
N PHE A 83 15.80 10.35 12.46
CA PHE A 83 15.79 8.90 12.30
C PHE A 83 16.95 8.49 11.39
N CYS A 84 17.86 7.67 11.92
CA CYS A 84 19.05 7.24 11.19
C CYS A 84 19.18 5.72 11.13
N ILE A 85 19.85 5.25 10.08
CA ILE A 85 20.25 3.85 9.84
C ILE A 85 21.75 3.81 9.51
N PRO A 86 22.45 2.66 9.68
CA PRO A 86 23.85 2.55 9.35
C PRO A 86 24.07 2.38 7.85
N GLY A 87 25.22 2.86 7.35
CA GLY A 87 25.76 2.51 6.04
C GLY A 87 27.04 1.68 6.12
N ASN A 88 27.61 1.31 4.97
CA ASN A 88 28.81 0.47 4.93
C ASN A 88 30.09 1.17 5.44
N HIS A 89 30.07 2.48 5.70
CA HIS A 89 31.13 3.23 6.38
C HIS A 89 30.91 3.37 7.89
N ASP A 90 29.74 2.98 8.40
CA ASP A 90 29.45 2.92 9.84
C ASP A 90 29.92 1.62 10.51
N ILE A 91 30.60 0.75 9.76
CA ILE A 91 31.22 -0.48 10.26
C ILE A 91 32.72 -0.27 10.55
N ASP A 92 33.17 -0.79 11.70
CA ASP A 92 34.59 -0.97 12.00
C ASP A 92 35.09 -2.27 11.35
N ARG A 93 35.73 -2.11 10.19
CA ARG A 93 36.27 -3.21 9.36
C ARG A 93 37.40 -3.97 10.03
N GLU A 94 37.98 -3.44 11.11
CA GLU A 94 39.04 -4.13 11.84
C GLU A 94 38.50 -5.20 12.80
N ARG A 95 37.19 -5.23 13.02
CA ARG A 95 36.53 -6.15 13.95
C ARG A 95 35.93 -7.36 13.25
N GLN A 96 35.96 -8.50 13.94
CA GLN A 96 35.26 -9.74 13.56
C GLN A 96 35.50 -10.22 12.13
N LYS A 97 36.70 -9.95 11.58
CA LYS A 97 37.06 -10.21 10.18
C LYS A 97 36.77 -11.63 9.71
N MET A 98 37.12 -12.63 10.53
CA MET A 98 36.93 -14.04 10.18
C MET A 98 35.45 -14.45 10.23
N CYS A 99 34.70 -13.98 11.23
CA CYS A 99 33.27 -14.22 11.35
C CYS A 99 32.52 -13.60 10.16
N PHE A 100 32.85 -12.35 9.84
CA PHE A 100 32.33 -11.66 8.66
C PHE A 100 32.62 -12.42 7.35
N ALA A 101 33.87 -12.82 7.12
CA ALA A 101 34.26 -13.54 5.92
C ALA A 101 33.51 -14.89 5.80
N GLY A 102 33.42 -15.62 6.91
CA GLY A 102 32.65 -16.86 7.00
C GLY A 102 31.16 -16.65 6.73
N ALA A 103 30.55 -15.64 7.34
CA ALA A 103 29.14 -15.32 7.15
C ALA A 103 28.82 -14.92 5.70
N ARG A 104 29.67 -14.11 5.05
CA ARG A 104 29.50 -13.81 3.62
C ARG A 104 29.63 -15.06 2.74
N GLN A 105 30.53 -15.98 3.07
CA GLN A 105 30.64 -17.23 2.33
C GLN A 105 29.44 -18.16 2.54
N PHE A 106 28.84 -18.12 3.74
CA PHE A 106 27.68 -18.93 4.09
C PHE A 106 26.36 -18.39 3.49
N ALA A 107 26.12 -17.08 3.59
CA ALA A 107 24.87 -16.43 3.19
C ALA A 107 24.76 -16.28 1.66
N GLN A 108 24.44 -17.38 0.97
CA GLN A 108 24.37 -17.46 -0.50
C GLN A 108 22.96 -17.84 -1.01
N SER A 109 21.98 -17.97 -0.12
CA SER A 109 20.58 -18.25 -0.45
C SER A 109 19.64 -17.73 0.64
N GLN A 110 18.35 -17.60 0.32
CA GLN A 110 17.34 -17.09 1.27
C GLN A 110 17.28 -17.92 2.56
N ASN A 111 17.18 -19.25 2.44
CA ASN A 111 17.13 -20.13 3.61
C ASN A 111 18.34 -19.98 4.55
N GLN A 112 19.54 -19.79 3.99
CA GLN A 112 20.75 -19.59 4.78
C GLN A 112 20.76 -18.24 5.48
N ILE A 113 20.24 -17.19 4.83
CA ILE A 113 20.06 -15.89 5.47
C ILE A 113 19.05 -16.03 6.61
N ASP A 114 17.91 -16.67 6.38
CA ASP A 114 16.86 -16.82 7.39
C ASP A 114 17.37 -17.60 8.61
N ASP A 115 18.15 -18.67 8.39
CA ASP A 115 18.82 -19.42 9.46
C ASP A 115 19.79 -18.52 10.26
N LEU A 116 20.61 -17.71 9.56
CA LEU A 116 21.57 -16.80 10.19
C LEU A 116 20.87 -15.70 11.00
N LEU A 117 19.84 -15.06 10.42
CA LEU A 117 19.06 -13.99 11.05
C LEU A 117 18.24 -14.48 12.25
N SER A 118 17.92 -15.77 12.30
CA SER A 118 17.24 -16.38 13.45
C SER A 118 18.17 -16.65 14.64
N SER A 119 19.50 -16.61 14.45
CA SER A 119 20.50 -16.89 15.49
C SER A 119 20.98 -15.61 16.18
N ARG A 120 20.48 -15.36 17.40
CA ARG A 120 20.91 -14.18 18.20
C ARG A 120 22.40 -14.17 18.54
N GLU A 121 23.02 -15.33 18.73
CA GLU A 121 24.45 -15.44 19.06
C GLU A 121 25.34 -15.06 17.87
N ASP A 122 25.05 -15.60 16.69
CA ASP A 122 25.81 -15.32 15.47
C ASP A 122 25.64 -13.85 15.05
N MET A 123 24.41 -13.34 15.11
CA MET A 123 24.12 -11.93 14.82
C MET A 123 24.81 -10.99 15.80
N GLY A 124 24.80 -11.29 17.10
CA GLY A 124 25.54 -10.51 18.09
C GLY A 124 27.03 -10.39 17.79
N THR A 125 27.63 -11.46 17.24
CA THR A 125 29.04 -11.44 16.81
C THR A 125 29.25 -10.54 15.59
N LEU A 126 28.41 -10.65 14.55
CA LEU A 126 28.55 -9.83 13.34
C LEU A 126 28.31 -8.34 13.64
N LEU A 127 27.28 -8.03 14.44
CA LEU A 127 26.90 -6.67 14.81
C LEU A 127 27.92 -5.96 15.71
N ALA A 128 28.89 -6.67 16.27
CA ALA A 128 30.01 -6.03 16.95
C ALA A 128 30.83 -5.11 16.03
N ARG A 129 30.78 -5.31 14.70
CA ARG A 129 31.38 -4.38 13.72
C ARG A 129 30.70 -3.00 13.72
N GLU A 130 29.45 -2.91 14.18
CA GLU A 130 28.66 -1.68 14.25
C GLU A 130 28.49 -1.15 15.68
N GLU A 131 29.23 -1.69 16.65
CA GLU A 131 29.04 -1.33 18.06
C GLU A 131 29.13 0.17 18.31
N ASN A 132 30.04 0.87 17.62
CA ASN A 132 30.20 2.32 17.76
C ASN A 132 28.99 3.10 17.22
N TYR A 133 28.48 2.72 16.04
CA TYR A 133 27.25 3.27 15.48
C TYR A 133 26.06 3.03 16.42
N ARG A 134 25.87 1.79 16.88
CA ARG A 134 24.76 1.40 17.76
C ARG A 134 24.84 2.11 19.10
N THR A 135 26.05 2.26 19.65
CA THR A 135 26.29 3.03 20.88
C THR A 135 25.91 4.50 20.68
N PHE A 136 26.33 5.12 19.57
CA PHE A 136 25.95 6.48 19.22
C PHE A 136 24.42 6.61 19.13
N GLN A 137 23.76 5.74 18.35
CA GLN A 137 22.32 5.80 18.13
C GLN A 137 21.53 5.60 19.44
N ASN A 138 21.96 4.70 20.31
CA ASN A 138 21.30 4.45 21.60
C ASN A 138 21.58 5.53 22.65
N THR A 139 22.67 6.28 22.51
CA THR A 139 23.03 7.36 23.45
C THR A 139 22.43 8.69 23.02
N TYR A 140 22.60 9.06 21.75
CA TYR A 140 22.13 10.32 21.18
C TYR A 140 20.61 10.33 21.03
N LEU A 141 20.01 9.24 20.54
CA LEU A 141 18.55 9.10 20.34
C LEU A 141 17.88 8.28 21.44
N LYS A 142 18.37 8.36 22.68
CA LYS A 142 17.90 7.53 23.81
C LYS A 142 16.41 7.74 24.16
N ASN A 143 15.86 8.91 23.85
CA ASN A 143 14.46 9.25 24.13
C ASN A 143 13.54 9.00 22.93
N GLN A 144 14.09 8.63 21.77
CA GLN A 144 13.31 8.34 20.58
C GLN A 144 12.62 6.98 20.73
N PRO A 145 11.27 6.93 20.71
CA PRO A 145 10.54 5.67 20.78
C PRO A 145 10.79 4.85 19.52
N ARG A 146 11.33 3.64 19.70
CA ARG A 146 11.68 2.69 18.63
C ARG A 146 11.34 1.28 19.06
N ASP A 147 10.54 0.61 18.24
CA ASP A 147 10.29 -0.83 18.34
C ASP A 147 11.32 -1.54 17.47
N TRP A 148 12.20 -2.31 18.09
CA TRP A 148 13.24 -3.06 17.39
C TRP A 148 12.71 -4.41 16.90
N THR A 149 13.16 -4.85 15.72
CA THR A 149 12.97 -6.23 15.29
C THR A 149 13.78 -7.18 16.16
N ASP A 150 13.35 -8.43 16.27
CA ASP A 150 13.99 -9.43 17.13
C ASP A 150 15.43 -9.75 16.73
N ASP A 151 15.73 -9.65 15.43
CA ASP A 151 17.07 -9.77 14.85
C ASP A 151 17.99 -8.57 15.15
N GLY A 152 17.45 -7.45 15.64
CA GLY A 152 18.17 -6.23 15.98
C GLY A 152 18.70 -5.44 14.77
N LEU A 153 18.29 -5.78 13.55
CA LEU A 153 18.71 -5.13 12.31
C LEU A 153 17.72 -4.07 11.84
N GLY A 154 16.46 -4.14 12.28
CA GLY A 154 15.43 -3.17 11.94
C GLY A 154 14.85 -2.47 13.15
N TYR A 155 14.28 -1.29 12.93
CA TYR A 155 13.39 -0.65 13.89
C TYR A 155 12.21 0.04 13.21
N VAL A 156 11.13 0.22 13.96
CA VAL A 156 9.99 1.05 13.58
C VAL A 156 9.82 2.15 14.61
N ALA A 157 9.73 3.39 14.14
CA ALA A 157 9.32 4.53 14.94
C ALA A 157 8.05 5.12 14.34
N VAL A 158 7.13 5.59 15.18
CA VAL A 158 5.87 6.19 14.71
C VAL A 158 5.80 7.63 15.16
N VAL A 159 5.64 8.53 14.20
CA VAL A 159 5.37 9.95 14.44
C VAL A 159 3.95 10.27 14.04
N THR A 160 3.24 11.04 14.85
CA THR A 160 1.90 11.52 14.53
C THR A 160 1.97 13.00 14.21
N ILE A 161 1.71 13.36 12.96
CA ILE A 161 1.71 14.74 12.47
C ILE A 161 0.25 15.13 12.27
N GLU A 162 -0.22 16.05 13.11
CA GLU A 162 -1.65 16.31 13.33
C GLU A 162 -2.42 15.03 13.73
N ASN A 163 -2.98 14.30 12.77
CA ASN A 163 -3.71 13.05 12.99
C ASN A 163 -3.24 11.94 12.05
N VAL A 164 -2.17 12.18 11.29
CA VAL A 164 -1.60 11.22 10.34
C VAL A 164 -0.44 10.52 11.03
N ARG A 165 -0.58 9.22 11.24
CA ARG A 165 0.50 8.36 11.74
C ARG A 165 1.43 7.98 10.59
N VAL A 166 2.70 8.34 10.72
CA VAL A 166 3.78 7.97 9.80
C VAL A 166 4.67 6.97 10.51
N ALA A 167 4.75 5.76 9.98
CA ALA A 167 5.72 4.76 10.43
C ALA A 167 7.01 4.93 9.63
N ILE A 168 8.11 5.07 10.36
CA ILE A 168 9.47 5.16 9.84
C ILE A 168 10.13 3.82 10.12
N VAL A 169 10.40 3.09 9.05
CA VAL A 169 10.99 1.75 9.07
C VAL A 169 12.46 1.86 8.71
N GLY A 170 13.34 1.73 9.70
CA GLY A 170 14.78 1.69 9.48
C GLY A 170 15.27 0.25 9.33
N LEU A 171 15.92 -0.06 8.21
CA LEU A 171 16.53 -1.35 7.91
C LEU A 171 18.05 -1.20 7.84
N ASP A 172 18.75 -2.18 8.40
CA ASP A 172 20.20 -2.32 8.30
C ASP A 172 20.55 -3.18 7.09
N SER A 173 21.12 -2.52 6.09
CA SER A 173 21.69 -3.16 4.90
C SER A 173 23.22 -3.30 4.96
N ALA A 174 23.85 -2.88 6.06
CA ALA A 174 25.30 -2.76 6.23
C ALA A 174 25.92 -3.91 7.06
N TRP A 175 25.11 -4.67 7.78
CA TRP A 175 25.55 -5.77 8.66
C TRP A 175 26.48 -6.82 8.01
N LEU A 176 26.38 -7.05 6.70
CA LEU A 176 27.31 -7.87 5.90
C LEU A 176 28.07 -7.11 4.80
N ALA A 177 28.17 -5.79 4.91
CA ALA A 177 28.98 -4.97 4.02
C ALA A 177 30.49 -5.07 4.35
N GLU A 178 31.32 -4.82 3.34
CA GLU A 178 32.78 -4.64 3.47
C GLU A 178 33.22 -3.22 3.10
N GLY A 179 32.46 -2.54 2.25
CA GLY A 179 32.80 -1.31 1.55
C GLY A 179 33.49 -1.53 0.20
N GLY A 180 33.37 -0.52 -0.64
CA GLY A 180 34.04 -0.47 -1.95
C GLY A 180 33.50 -1.50 -2.96
N ILE A 181 34.32 -1.80 -3.97
CA ILE A 181 33.89 -2.63 -5.11
C ILE A 181 33.56 -4.09 -4.74
N ALA A 182 34.01 -4.55 -3.56
CA ALA A 182 33.75 -5.89 -3.07
C ALA A 182 32.26 -6.14 -2.73
N ASP A 183 31.48 -5.06 -2.56
CA ASP A 183 30.06 -5.13 -2.18
C ASP A 183 29.10 -5.11 -3.37
N HIS A 184 29.57 -4.73 -4.56
CA HIS A 184 28.70 -4.63 -5.73
C HIS A 184 28.04 -5.97 -6.07
N GLY A 185 26.70 -6.00 -6.01
CA GLY A 185 25.89 -7.20 -6.26
C GLY A 185 26.03 -8.28 -5.19
N LYS A 186 26.59 -7.95 -4.02
CA LYS A 186 26.85 -8.90 -2.94
C LYS A 186 26.32 -8.48 -1.58
N LEU A 187 25.62 -7.37 -1.51
CA LEU A 187 24.98 -6.89 -0.28
C LEU A 187 23.68 -7.64 -0.03
N LEU A 188 23.25 -7.63 1.23
CA LEU A 188 22.07 -8.33 1.72
C LEU A 188 21.32 -7.44 2.69
N ILE A 189 20.00 -7.49 2.62
CA ILE A 189 19.10 -6.97 3.65
C ILE A 189 18.51 -8.15 4.42
N GLY A 190 18.09 -9.20 3.70
CA GLY A 190 17.35 -10.32 4.25
C GLY A 190 15.85 -10.01 4.31
N GLU A 191 15.07 -10.74 3.50
CA GLU A 191 13.61 -10.65 3.49
C GLU A 191 12.97 -10.76 4.88
N HIS A 192 13.52 -11.62 5.76
CA HIS A 192 13.07 -11.78 7.14
C HIS A 192 13.06 -10.44 7.92
N GLN A 193 14.12 -9.63 7.78
CA GLN A 193 14.22 -8.32 8.41
C GLN A 193 13.07 -7.40 7.97
N VAL A 194 12.78 -7.41 6.66
CA VAL A 194 11.73 -6.59 6.05
C VAL A 194 10.35 -7.02 6.54
N ILE A 195 10.07 -8.32 6.60
CA ILE A 195 8.80 -8.87 7.09
C ILE A 195 8.57 -8.41 8.54
N ASN A 196 9.55 -8.62 9.42
CA ASN A 196 9.44 -8.27 10.83
C ASN A 196 9.16 -6.77 11.02
N ALA A 197 9.88 -5.91 10.29
CA ALA A 197 9.72 -4.47 10.40
C ALA A 197 8.37 -4.00 9.84
N LEU A 198 7.90 -4.54 8.71
CA LEU A 198 6.59 -4.19 8.15
C LEU A 198 5.44 -4.69 9.03
N GLU A 199 5.57 -5.86 9.67
CA GLU A 199 4.59 -6.32 10.66
C GLU A 199 4.47 -5.36 11.85
N LEU A 200 5.59 -4.83 12.35
CA LEU A 200 5.59 -3.81 13.40
C LEU A 200 4.93 -2.50 12.93
N ALA A 201 5.22 -2.05 11.71
CA ALA A 201 4.60 -0.86 11.14
C ALA A 201 3.07 -1.04 10.99
N ASN A 202 2.62 -2.20 10.52
CA ASN A 202 1.20 -2.51 10.34
C ASN A 202 0.45 -2.61 11.67
N LYS A 203 1.07 -3.15 12.74
CA LYS A 203 0.49 -3.18 14.10
C LYS A 203 0.23 -1.78 14.67
N ASN A 204 0.95 -0.77 14.17
CA ASN A 204 0.80 0.62 14.58
C ASN A 204 -0.27 1.40 13.77
N ASP A 205 -1.03 0.73 12.90
CA ASP A 205 -2.09 1.33 12.06
C ASP A 205 -1.59 2.60 11.33
N ALA A 206 -0.40 2.50 10.73
CA ALA A 206 0.24 3.61 10.05
C ALA A 206 -0.55 4.02 8.79
N HIS A 207 -0.68 5.33 8.57
CA HIS A 207 -1.28 5.86 7.33
C HIS A 207 -0.25 5.93 6.21
N ILE A 208 1.00 6.27 6.57
CA ILE A 208 2.14 6.34 5.66
C ILE A 208 3.24 5.49 6.25
N ILE A 209 3.89 4.70 5.40
CA ILE A 209 5.08 3.92 5.75
C ILE A 209 6.25 4.42 4.90
N VAL A 210 7.33 4.83 5.59
CA VAL A 210 8.58 5.29 4.98
C VAL A 210 9.67 4.29 5.35
N GLY A 211 10.08 3.46 4.38
CA GLY A 211 11.20 2.55 4.51
C GLY A 211 12.54 3.24 4.27
N MET A 212 13.57 2.84 5.00
CA MET A 212 14.94 3.29 4.82
C MET A 212 15.89 2.09 4.82
N ALA A 213 16.81 2.05 3.87
CA ALA A 213 18.01 1.21 3.92
C ALA A 213 19.13 1.97 3.22
N HIS A 214 20.39 1.81 3.64
CA HIS A 214 21.47 2.58 3.05
C HIS A 214 21.72 2.19 1.58
N HIS A 215 21.74 0.90 1.29
CA HIS A 215 22.05 0.38 -0.04
C HIS A 215 20.80 0.33 -0.95
N PRO A 216 20.88 0.87 -2.17
CA PRO A 216 19.85 0.67 -3.19
C PRO A 216 19.69 -0.80 -3.61
N PHE A 217 18.49 -1.19 -4.04
CA PHE A 217 18.16 -2.56 -4.40
C PHE A 217 19.11 -3.19 -5.42
N GLN A 218 19.57 -2.44 -6.44
CA GLN A 218 20.47 -2.98 -7.46
C GLN A 218 21.82 -3.49 -6.93
N LEU A 219 22.21 -3.13 -5.71
CA LEU A 219 23.45 -3.62 -5.11
C LEU A 219 23.29 -4.91 -4.30
N LEU A 220 22.05 -5.33 -4.08
CA LEU A 220 21.73 -6.56 -3.38
C LEU A 220 21.96 -7.78 -4.28
N GLN A 221 22.27 -8.92 -3.66
CA GLN A 221 22.29 -10.22 -4.35
C GLN A 221 20.93 -10.52 -4.99
N ASP A 222 20.93 -11.11 -6.19
CA ASP A 222 19.69 -11.33 -6.96
C ASP A 222 18.63 -12.15 -6.22
N PHE A 223 19.05 -13.09 -5.36
CA PHE A 223 18.14 -13.95 -4.60
C PHE A 223 17.46 -13.21 -3.44
N ASP A 224 18.12 -12.22 -2.85
CA ASP A 224 17.59 -11.38 -1.75
C ASP A 224 16.88 -10.14 -2.30
N ARG A 225 17.39 -9.57 -3.40
CA ARG A 225 16.90 -8.33 -4.02
C ARG A 225 15.41 -8.36 -4.30
N ARG A 226 14.95 -9.37 -5.05
CA ARG A 226 13.57 -9.41 -5.54
C ARG A 226 12.55 -9.53 -4.40
N PRO A 227 12.69 -10.50 -3.47
CA PRO A 227 11.76 -10.60 -2.34
C PRO A 227 11.73 -9.33 -1.48
N VAL A 228 12.91 -8.78 -1.15
CA VAL A 228 13.03 -7.53 -0.38
C VAL A 228 12.36 -6.36 -1.11
N GLN A 229 12.70 -6.15 -2.37
CA GLN A 229 12.17 -5.06 -3.19
C GLN A 229 10.65 -5.14 -3.30
N ASN A 230 10.09 -6.32 -3.62
CA ASN A 230 8.65 -6.50 -3.77
C ASN A 230 7.91 -6.13 -2.47
N ARG A 231 8.36 -6.62 -1.31
CA ARG A 231 7.69 -6.32 -0.03
C ARG A 231 7.71 -4.84 0.32
N ILE A 232 8.85 -4.18 0.08
CA ILE A 232 8.97 -2.75 0.33
C ILE A 232 8.09 -1.98 -0.65
N GLU A 233 8.13 -2.29 -1.94
CA GLU A 233 7.34 -1.58 -2.94
C GLU A 233 5.83 -1.78 -2.80
N GLU A 234 5.40 -2.93 -2.25
CA GLU A 234 3.99 -3.27 -2.00
C GLU A 234 3.43 -2.60 -0.73
N GLN A 235 4.24 -2.40 0.32
CA GLN A 235 3.74 -1.93 1.62
C GLN A 235 4.21 -0.53 2.01
N CYS A 236 5.31 -0.05 1.43
CA CYS A 236 5.82 1.30 1.70
C CYS A 236 5.27 2.31 0.70
N HIS A 237 5.07 3.54 1.19
CA HIS A 237 4.74 4.68 0.34
C HIS A 237 6.01 5.38 -0.17
N PHE A 238 7.10 5.24 0.58
CA PHE A 238 8.43 5.74 0.27
C PHE A 238 9.49 4.72 0.65
N PHE A 239 10.54 4.62 -0.15
CA PHE A 239 11.77 3.94 0.21
C PHE A 239 12.94 4.89 -0.01
N GLN A 240 13.76 5.11 1.01
CA GLN A 240 14.84 6.09 0.98
C GLN A 240 16.19 5.43 1.23
N CYS A 241 17.16 5.73 0.38
CA CYS A 241 18.50 5.17 0.44
C CYS A 241 19.59 6.20 0.09
N GLY A 242 20.85 5.79 0.22
CA GLY A 242 22.03 6.61 -0.05
C GLY A 242 23.03 5.90 -0.95
N HIS A 243 24.30 5.90 -0.54
CA HIS A 243 25.42 5.11 -1.07
C HIS A 243 25.96 5.54 -2.44
N LEU A 244 25.09 5.86 -3.42
CA LEU A 244 25.53 6.23 -4.77
C LEU A 244 26.07 7.67 -4.88
N HIS A 245 25.90 8.47 -3.82
CA HIS A 245 26.25 9.89 -3.76
C HIS A 245 25.56 10.78 -4.82
N GLU A 246 24.66 10.22 -5.62
CA GLU A 246 23.90 10.90 -6.65
C GLU A 246 22.41 10.91 -6.30
N PRO A 247 21.73 12.07 -6.33
CA PRO A 247 20.30 12.12 -6.12
C PRO A 247 19.58 11.46 -7.30
N GLU A 248 18.81 10.41 -7.02
CA GLU A 248 18.02 9.69 -8.02
C GLU A 248 16.59 9.47 -7.49
N ILE A 249 15.60 9.63 -8.36
CA ILE A 249 14.19 9.37 -8.02
C ILE A 249 13.64 8.31 -8.96
N ARG A 250 13.12 7.23 -8.39
CA ARG A 250 12.45 6.16 -9.12
C ARG A 250 11.04 5.96 -8.59
N ALA A 251 10.04 6.18 -9.43
CA ALA A 251 8.65 5.83 -9.13
C ALA A 251 8.37 4.44 -9.70
N THR A 252 8.18 3.44 -8.84
CA THR A 252 7.88 2.07 -9.24
C THR A 252 6.41 1.95 -9.56
N GLY A 253 6.09 1.81 -10.86
CA GLY A 253 4.72 1.97 -11.35
C GLY A 253 4.26 3.41 -11.18
N LEU A 254 4.00 4.13 -12.27
CA LEU A 254 3.55 5.54 -12.23
C LEU A 254 2.15 5.73 -11.60
N ASN A 255 1.70 4.83 -10.72
CA ASN A 255 0.44 4.88 -10.01
C ASN A 255 0.59 5.65 -8.69
N ALA A 256 -0.52 6.25 -8.24
CA ALA A 256 -0.53 7.08 -7.04
C ALA A 256 -0.34 6.25 -5.75
N SER A 257 -0.71 4.97 -5.75
CA SER A 257 -0.58 4.06 -4.60
C SER A 257 0.79 3.39 -4.46
N GLY A 258 1.67 3.51 -5.46
CA GLY A 258 2.97 2.83 -5.45
C GLY A 258 4.03 3.52 -4.59
N CYS A 259 5.05 2.74 -4.20
CA CYS A 259 6.22 3.24 -3.48
C CYS A 259 7.04 4.24 -4.33
N LEU A 260 7.45 5.34 -3.72
CA LEU A 260 8.42 6.26 -4.32
C LEU A 260 9.81 6.01 -3.75
N THR A 261 10.73 5.52 -4.58
CA THR A 261 12.12 5.28 -4.19
C THR A 261 12.96 6.54 -4.42
N LEU A 262 13.68 6.97 -3.38
CA LEU A 262 14.53 8.17 -3.37
C LEU A 262 15.94 7.81 -2.92
N SER A 263 16.91 7.98 -3.81
CA SER A 263 18.34 7.96 -3.46
C SER A 263 18.78 9.38 -3.12
N ALA A 264 19.34 9.59 -1.94
CA ALA A 264 19.98 10.85 -1.59
C ALA A 264 21.36 10.96 -2.27
N GLY A 265 21.73 12.19 -2.64
CA GLY A 265 23.12 12.49 -2.90
C GLY A 265 23.90 12.67 -1.58
N ALA A 266 25.22 12.77 -1.68
CA ALA A 266 26.05 12.89 -0.48
C ALA A 266 25.88 14.26 0.20
N THR A 267 25.65 14.24 1.50
CA THR A 267 25.65 15.45 2.35
C THR A 267 27.05 16.04 2.38
N TYR A 268 28.07 15.19 2.42
CA TYR A 268 29.45 15.58 2.24
C TYR A 268 30.28 14.44 1.65
N GLU A 269 30.86 14.67 0.48
CA GLU A 269 31.89 13.82 -0.10
C GLU A 269 33.25 14.55 -0.11
N THR A 270 33.28 15.71 -0.76
CA THR A 270 34.40 16.65 -0.71
C THR A 270 33.90 18.08 -0.83
N ARG A 271 34.77 19.06 -0.51
CA ARG A 271 34.47 20.47 -0.75
C ARG A 271 34.22 20.82 -2.23
N GLN A 272 34.70 20.01 -3.17
CA GLN A 272 34.56 20.24 -4.62
C GLN A 272 33.43 19.41 -5.24
N SER A 273 32.85 18.47 -4.48
CA SER A 273 31.74 17.63 -4.94
C SER A 273 30.44 18.41 -5.01
N GLN A 274 29.48 17.85 -5.74
CA GLN A 274 28.11 18.35 -5.81
C GLN A 274 27.31 17.84 -4.61
N ASN A 275 27.69 18.24 -3.39
CA ASN A 275 27.01 17.79 -2.18
C ASN A 275 25.54 18.24 -2.19
N THR A 276 24.62 17.41 -1.70
CA THR A 276 23.18 17.70 -1.73
C THR A 276 22.48 17.36 -0.43
N TYR A 277 21.27 17.90 -0.29
CA TYR A 277 20.24 17.39 0.59
C TYR A 277 18.88 17.52 -0.10
N SER A 278 17.90 16.75 0.35
CA SER A 278 16.55 16.77 -0.21
C SER A 278 15.52 17.23 0.82
N ILE A 279 14.51 17.94 0.34
CA ILE A 279 13.29 18.26 1.08
C ILE A 279 12.16 17.47 0.44
N VAL A 280 11.49 16.63 1.20
CA VAL A 280 10.33 15.88 0.72
C VAL A 280 9.09 16.40 1.41
N THR A 281 8.04 16.66 0.63
CA THR A 281 6.77 17.17 1.13
C THR A 281 5.62 16.33 0.60
N VAL A 282 4.70 15.94 1.48
CA VAL A 282 3.52 15.14 1.19
C VAL A 282 2.28 15.95 1.56
N ASP A 283 1.57 16.40 0.53
CA ASP A 283 0.28 17.05 0.68
C ASP A 283 -0.81 16.00 0.42
N LEU A 284 -1.34 15.44 1.50
CA LEU A 284 -2.41 14.44 1.45
C LEU A 284 -3.76 15.05 1.02
N MET A 285 -3.99 16.35 1.24
CA MET A 285 -5.21 17.00 0.74
C MET A 285 -5.18 17.01 -0.79
N LEU A 286 -4.04 17.42 -1.36
CA LEU A 286 -3.86 17.49 -2.81
C LEU A 286 -3.54 16.14 -3.44
N GLY A 287 -3.18 15.12 -2.64
CA GLY A 287 -2.73 13.82 -3.14
C GLY A 287 -1.41 13.94 -3.89
N THR A 288 -0.46 14.72 -3.37
CA THR A 288 0.82 14.98 -4.06
C THR A 288 2.03 14.83 -3.15
N ARG A 289 3.11 14.29 -3.72
CA ARG A 289 4.46 14.20 -3.15
C ARG A 289 5.35 15.14 -3.95
N THR A 290 6.17 15.93 -3.28
CA THR A 290 7.14 16.83 -3.91
C THR A 290 8.52 16.52 -3.34
N VAL A 291 9.51 16.34 -4.20
CA VAL A 291 10.91 16.13 -3.81
C VAL A 291 11.73 17.28 -4.39
N LYS A 292 12.31 18.09 -3.52
CA LYS A 292 13.17 19.22 -3.89
C LYS A 292 14.61 18.89 -3.52
N THR A 293 15.49 18.87 -4.50
CA THR A 293 16.94 18.69 -4.29
C THR A 293 17.63 20.04 -4.24
N VAL A 294 18.46 20.22 -3.21
CA VAL A 294 19.28 21.41 -3.01
C VAL A 294 20.74 20.98 -3.09
N GLN A 295 21.54 21.74 -3.84
CA GLN A 295 22.91 21.37 -4.18
C GLN A 295 23.90 22.47 -3.82
N TYR A 296 25.03 22.05 -3.26
CA TYR A 296 26.15 22.89 -2.93
C TYR A 296 26.87 23.38 -4.18
N ARG A 297 27.29 24.65 -4.16
CA ARG A 297 28.11 25.27 -5.21
C ARG A 297 29.51 25.53 -4.68
N PRO A 298 30.49 24.64 -4.96
CA PRO A 298 31.86 24.79 -4.47
C PRO A 298 32.49 26.16 -4.71
N ALA A 299 32.23 26.75 -5.88
CA ALA A 299 32.77 28.06 -6.26
C ALA A 299 32.19 29.24 -5.46
N LYS A 300 30.99 29.09 -4.88
CA LYS A 300 30.31 30.16 -4.13
C LYS A 300 30.24 29.90 -2.63
N GLY A 301 30.40 28.65 -2.20
CA GLY A 301 30.32 28.28 -0.79
C GLY A 301 28.90 28.29 -0.23
N ASP A 302 27.88 28.14 -1.08
CA ASP A 302 26.47 28.16 -0.68
C ASP A 302 25.67 27.03 -1.35
N PHE A 303 24.46 26.80 -0.84
CA PHE A 303 23.49 25.87 -1.42
C PHE A 303 22.50 26.61 -2.31
N THR A 304 22.06 25.95 -3.39
CA THR A 304 21.04 26.45 -4.30
C THR A 304 20.06 25.35 -4.68
N PHE A 305 18.84 25.75 -5.05
CA PHE A 305 17.87 24.83 -5.64
C PHE A 305 18.42 24.22 -6.94
N ALA A 306 18.36 22.89 -7.05
CA ALA A 306 18.82 22.15 -8.22
C ALA A 306 17.66 21.59 -9.06
N GLY A 307 16.61 21.07 -8.42
CA GLY A 307 15.48 20.49 -9.12
C GLY A 307 14.31 20.16 -8.21
N THR A 308 13.11 19.99 -8.81
CA THR A 308 11.92 19.51 -8.12
C THR A 308 11.23 18.44 -8.94
N GLY A 309 10.81 17.36 -8.29
CA GLY A 309 9.91 16.34 -8.84
C GLY A 309 8.58 16.39 -8.12
N LYS A 310 7.46 16.31 -8.84
CA LYS A 310 6.11 16.21 -8.27
C LYS A 310 5.45 14.93 -8.74
N TYR A 311 4.93 14.16 -7.80
CA TYR A 311 4.36 12.83 -8.00
C TYR A 311 2.99 12.75 -7.32
N PRO A 312 2.02 11.99 -7.86
CA PRO A 312 0.75 11.77 -7.17
C PRO A 312 0.98 10.85 -5.96
N ILE A 313 0.15 10.94 -4.91
CA ILE A 313 0.04 9.93 -3.84
C ILE A 313 -1.43 9.70 -3.52
N GLU A 314 -1.78 8.44 -3.35
CA GLU A 314 -3.05 8.00 -2.82
C GLU A 314 -2.79 7.08 -1.63
N ILE A 315 -3.54 7.30 -0.55
CA ILE A 315 -3.51 6.44 0.64
C ILE A 315 -4.67 5.49 0.56
N ASP A 316 -4.42 4.21 0.82
CA ASP A 316 -5.48 3.21 0.81
C ASP A 316 -6.47 3.44 1.96
N PRO A 317 -7.79 3.43 1.66
CA PRO A 317 -8.81 3.64 2.67
C PRO A 317 -8.89 2.44 3.62
N ALA A 318 -9.04 2.68 4.93
CA ALA A 318 -9.21 1.61 5.91
C ALA A 318 -10.62 0.96 5.86
N GLY A 319 -11.55 1.58 5.13
CA GLY A 319 -12.90 1.07 4.96
C GLY A 319 -13.60 1.73 3.77
N THR A 320 -14.80 1.27 3.44
CA THR A 320 -15.60 1.85 2.35
C THR A 320 -16.85 2.51 2.92
N SER A 321 -17.10 3.77 2.51
CA SER A 321 -18.37 4.45 2.79
C SER A 321 -19.32 4.22 1.62
N ASN A 322 -20.61 4.12 1.92
CA ASN A 322 -21.65 4.23 0.89
C ASN A 322 -22.17 5.67 0.79
N VAL A 323 -22.90 5.96 -0.29
CA VAL A 323 -23.47 7.29 -0.57
C VAL A 323 -24.45 7.73 0.52
N GLY A 324 -25.28 6.82 1.04
CA GLY A 324 -26.28 7.15 2.05
C GLY A 324 -25.67 7.57 3.39
N GLU A 325 -24.67 6.83 3.85
CA GLU A 325 -23.92 7.18 5.08
C GLU A 325 -23.23 8.53 4.95
N LEU A 326 -22.52 8.76 3.84
CA LEU A 326 -21.81 10.02 3.61
C LEU A 326 -22.79 11.19 3.44
N ALA A 327 -23.92 10.98 2.76
CA ALA A 327 -24.98 11.99 2.61
C ALA A 327 -25.62 12.36 3.97
N ALA A 328 -25.84 11.38 4.83
CA ALA A 328 -26.31 11.60 6.19
C ALA A 328 -25.30 12.42 7.01
N ALA A 329 -24.00 12.11 6.88
CA ALA A 329 -22.93 12.88 7.54
C ALA A 329 -22.84 14.32 7.03
N ILE A 330 -22.94 14.54 5.70
CA ILE A 330 -22.99 15.89 5.10
C ILE A 330 -24.17 16.68 5.65
N THR A 331 -25.36 16.05 5.73
CA THR A 331 -26.57 16.69 6.25
C THR A 331 -26.46 17.00 7.74
N ALA A 332 -25.88 16.09 8.53
CA ALA A 332 -25.66 16.31 9.95
C ALA A 332 -24.65 17.44 10.22
N PHE A 333 -23.61 17.55 9.39
CA PHE A 333 -22.62 18.62 9.47
C PHE A 333 -23.19 19.97 9.03
N GLN A 334 -23.95 20.01 7.93
CA GLN A 334 -24.58 21.22 7.42
C GLN A 334 -26.00 20.93 6.89
N GLY A 335 -27.00 21.18 7.72
CA GLY A 335 -28.40 20.83 7.44
C GLY A 335 -28.98 21.50 6.19
N SER A 336 -28.47 22.68 5.81
CA SER A 336 -28.90 23.36 4.57
C SER A 336 -28.55 22.59 3.29
N LEU A 337 -27.59 21.65 3.35
CA LEU A 337 -27.16 20.83 2.22
C LEU A 337 -28.01 19.58 1.98
N SER A 338 -28.99 19.29 2.85
CA SER A 338 -29.89 18.13 2.70
C SER A 338 -30.40 17.92 1.26
N PRO A 339 -30.80 18.97 0.49
CA PRO A 339 -31.30 18.80 -0.88
C PRO A 339 -30.28 18.34 -1.94
N LEU A 340 -28.98 18.32 -1.62
CA LEU A 340 -27.88 17.96 -2.53
C LEU A 340 -26.94 16.91 -1.92
N SER A 341 -27.29 16.35 -0.75
CA SER A 341 -26.38 15.58 0.07
C SER A 341 -25.94 14.27 -0.59
N HIS A 342 -26.82 13.58 -1.31
CA HIS A 342 -26.49 12.32 -2.01
C HIS A 342 -25.63 12.59 -3.23
N TYR A 343 -25.92 13.64 -3.99
CA TYR A 343 -25.11 14.07 -5.13
C TYR A 343 -23.69 14.42 -4.70
N LEU A 344 -23.54 15.23 -3.64
CA LEU A 344 -22.22 15.57 -3.09
C LEU A 344 -21.48 14.33 -2.59
N ALA A 345 -22.16 13.42 -1.89
CA ALA A 345 -21.57 12.16 -1.46
C ALA A 345 -21.13 11.28 -2.65
N ALA A 346 -21.96 11.16 -3.69
CA ALA A 346 -21.63 10.39 -4.88
C ALA A 346 -20.43 10.97 -5.66
N LEU A 347 -20.30 12.30 -5.71
CA LEU A 347 -19.09 12.94 -6.24
C LEU A 347 -17.86 12.57 -5.41
N LEU A 348 -17.95 12.63 -4.07
CA LEU A 348 -16.82 12.34 -3.19
C LEU A 348 -16.39 10.86 -3.19
N LEU A 349 -17.29 9.95 -3.54
CA LEU A 349 -17.02 8.51 -3.65
C LEU A 349 -16.70 8.07 -5.08
N ASP A 350 -16.45 9.01 -6.00
CA ASP A 350 -16.17 8.74 -7.42
C ASP A 350 -17.29 7.96 -8.15
N GLN A 351 -18.51 7.94 -7.60
CA GLN A 351 -19.68 7.31 -8.22
C GLN A 351 -20.40 8.22 -9.21
N LYS A 352 -20.10 9.53 -9.16
CA LYS A 352 -20.45 10.52 -10.18
C LYS A 352 -19.23 11.39 -10.47
N ALA A 353 -19.10 11.81 -11.74
CA ALA A 353 -18.02 12.68 -12.21
C ALA A 353 -18.51 14.03 -12.76
N ASP A 354 -19.80 14.14 -13.09
CA ASP A 354 -20.35 15.32 -13.73
C ASP A 354 -20.58 16.47 -12.75
N LEU A 355 -19.87 17.57 -12.99
CA LEU A 355 -19.91 18.80 -12.20
C LEU A 355 -20.57 19.92 -13.01
N PRO A 356 -21.32 20.84 -12.37
CA PRO A 356 -21.85 22.02 -13.04
C PRO A 356 -20.73 23.01 -13.38
N ILE A 357 -20.67 23.39 -14.65
CA ILE A 357 -19.70 24.30 -15.25
C ILE A 357 -20.45 25.53 -15.80
N PRO A 358 -20.08 26.76 -15.41
CA PRO A 358 -20.69 27.97 -15.96
C PRO A 358 -20.49 28.06 -17.48
N ALA A 359 -21.54 28.43 -18.22
CA ALA A 359 -21.48 28.64 -19.67
C ALA A 359 -22.13 29.98 -20.06
N GLN A 360 -21.96 30.41 -21.32
CA GLN A 360 -22.51 31.69 -21.82
C GLN A 360 -24.03 31.86 -21.57
N LYS A 361 -24.78 30.74 -21.52
CA LYS A 361 -26.20 30.71 -21.15
C LYS A 361 -26.47 29.60 -20.12
N GLY A 362 -26.20 29.87 -18.85
CA GLY A 362 -26.52 28.96 -17.75
C GLY A 362 -25.37 28.03 -17.39
N TYR A 363 -25.64 26.73 -17.30
CA TYR A 363 -24.69 25.74 -16.82
C TYR A 363 -24.71 24.48 -17.69
N VAL A 364 -23.53 23.93 -17.96
CA VAL A 364 -23.35 22.59 -18.55
C VAL A 364 -22.80 21.65 -17.49
N PHE A 365 -22.95 20.35 -17.67
CA PHE A 365 -22.35 19.35 -16.79
C PHE A 365 -21.17 18.73 -17.52
N GLY A 366 -20.03 18.61 -16.85
CA GLY A 366 -18.81 18.07 -17.44
C GLY A 366 -17.81 17.61 -16.39
N SER A 367 -16.65 17.16 -16.85
CA SER A 367 -15.58 16.68 -15.97
C SER A 367 -14.85 17.82 -15.26
N LEU A 368 -14.09 17.45 -14.23
CA LEU A 368 -13.20 18.39 -13.53
C LEU A 368 -12.17 19.03 -14.46
N ASP A 369 -11.69 18.32 -15.47
CA ASP A 369 -10.69 18.84 -16.41
C ASP A 369 -11.26 19.97 -17.27
N VAL A 370 -12.50 19.84 -17.74
CA VAL A 370 -13.19 20.92 -18.46
C VAL A 370 -13.34 22.15 -17.56
N LEU A 371 -13.68 21.96 -16.28
CA LEU A 371 -13.83 23.06 -15.33
C LEU A 371 -12.50 23.78 -15.03
N ARG A 372 -11.36 23.09 -15.12
CA ARG A 372 -10.03 23.69 -14.85
C ARG A 372 -9.67 24.77 -15.88
N ASP A 373 -10.07 24.57 -17.13
CA ASP A 373 -9.79 25.48 -18.24
C ASP A 373 -10.72 26.70 -18.30
N GLU A 374 -11.82 26.69 -17.54
CA GLU A 374 -12.75 27.81 -17.47
C GLU A 374 -12.19 29.01 -16.68
N PRO A 375 -12.67 30.25 -16.95
CA PRO A 375 -12.30 31.42 -16.16
C PRO A 375 -12.63 31.26 -14.66
N GLU A 376 -11.88 31.98 -13.82
CA GLU A 376 -12.12 31.99 -12.38
C GLU A 376 -13.54 32.48 -12.02
N SER A 377 -14.24 31.67 -11.23
CA SER A 377 -15.58 31.96 -10.73
C SER A 377 -15.74 31.44 -9.30
N GLU A 378 -16.75 31.92 -8.57
CA GLU A 378 -17.07 31.41 -7.23
C GLU A 378 -17.32 29.89 -7.25
N LEU A 379 -18.02 29.39 -8.27
CA LEU A 379 -18.29 27.97 -8.42
C LEU A 379 -17.02 27.17 -8.73
N LYS A 380 -16.19 27.61 -9.68
CA LYS A 380 -14.91 26.95 -9.98
C LYS A 380 -14.03 26.84 -8.73
N ARG A 381 -13.86 27.95 -8.00
CA ARG A 381 -13.03 28.01 -6.79
C ARG A 381 -13.52 27.04 -5.71
N THR A 382 -14.82 27.04 -5.45
CA THR A 382 -15.41 26.17 -4.44
C THR A 382 -15.39 24.70 -4.85
N THR A 383 -15.61 24.37 -6.14
CA THR A 383 -15.42 23.01 -6.66
C THR A 383 -13.98 22.53 -6.49
N MET A 384 -13.00 23.37 -6.83
CA MET A 384 -11.58 23.04 -6.69
C MET A 384 -11.15 22.83 -5.23
N GLY A 385 -11.83 23.47 -4.26
CA GLY A 385 -11.65 23.21 -2.84
C GLY A 385 -12.38 21.94 -2.34
N PHE A 386 -13.53 21.62 -2.94
CA PHE A 386 -14.35 20.46 -2.58
C PHE A 386 -13.73 19.13 -3.01
N ILE A 387 -13.24 19.02 -4.24
CA ILE A 387 -12.71 17.75 -4.77
C ILE A 387 -11.57 17.15 -3.92
N PRO A 388 -10.58 17.92 -3.42
CA PRO A 388 -9.56 17.42 -2.50
C PRO A 388 -10.09 16.71 -1.24
N PHE A 389 -11.33 16.97 -0.82
CA PHE A 389 -11.93 16.30 0.34
C PHE A 389 -12.06 14.77 0.15
N LYS A 390 -12.04 14.26 -1.08
CA LYS A 390 -11.95 12.81 -1.35
C LYS A 390 -10.73 12.18 -0.69
N ASN A 391 -9.59 12.87 -0.73
CA ASN A 391 -8.36 12.37 -0.14
C ASN A 391 -8.43 12.36 1.39
N VAL A 392 -9.13 13.33 1.99
CA VAL A 392 -9.41 13.33 3.44
C VAL A 392 -10.18 12.08 3.84
N LEU A 393 -11.23 11.74 3.07
CA LEU A 393 -12.00 10.53 3.32
C LEU A 393 -11.12 9.29 3.17
N ARG A 394 -10.27 9.20 2.14
CA ARG A 394 -9.35 8.06 1.98
C ARG A 394 -8.37 7.92 3.16
N VAL A 395 -7.84 9.03 3.65
CA VAL A 395 -6.90 9.01 4.79
C VAL A 395 -7.61 8.60 6.08
N PHE A 396 -8.78 9.17 6.40
CA PHE A 396 -9.36 9.05 7.75
C PHE A 396 -10.59 8.14 7.86
N TYR A 397 -11.27 7.80 6.77
CA TYR A 397 -12.46 6.96 6.84
C TYR A 397 -12.08 5.54 7.31
N GLY A 398 -12.88 5.01 8.25
CA GLY A 398 -12.59 3.76 8.95
C GLY A 398 -11.58 3.89 10.09
N ARG A 399 -10.80 4.99 10.15
CA ARG A 399 -9.81 5.26 11.21
C ARG A 399 -10.32 6.30 12.23
N THR A 400 -11.14 7.24 11.77
CA THR A 400 -11.71 8.33 12.56
C THR A 400 -13.22 8.39 12.35
N PRO A 401 -14.03 8.67 13.39
CA PRO A 401 -15.47 8.86 13.23
C PRO A 401 -15.81 9.92 12.18
N ILE A 402 -16.74 9.61 11.26
CA ILE A 402 -17.05 10.48 10.11
C ILE A 402 -17.48 11.90 10.52
N ALA A 403 -18.21 12.05 11.63
CA ALA A 403 -18.62 13.36 12.15
C ALA A 403 -17.43 14.25 12.53
N GLU A 404 -16.36 13.65 13.06
CA GLU A 404 -15.12 14.36 13.41
C GLU A 404 -14.35 14.78 12.16
N ILE A 405 -14.34 13.93 11.12
CA ILE A 405 -13.75 14.27 9.81
C ILE A 405 -14.41 15.53 9.24
N PHE A 406 -15.75 15.57 9.21
CA PHE A 406 -16.49 16.74 8.73
C PHE A 406 -16.30 17.97 9.60
N THR A 407 -16.26 17.81 10.93
CA THR A 407 -16.02 18.93 11.85
C THR A 407 -14.67 19.60 11.59
N ARG A 408 -13.64 18.81 11.21
CA ARG A 408 -12.28 19.33 10.99
C ARG A 408 -12.02 19.82 9.58
N TYR A 409 -12.60 19.16 8.57
CA TYR A 409 -12.23 19.37 7.17
C TYR A 409 -13.43 19.67 6.24
N GLY A 410 -14.65 19.63 6.76
CA GLY A 410 -15.89 19.73 5.98
C GLY A 410 -16.22 21.12 5.44
N ASP A 411 -15.47 22.16 5.83
CA ASP A 411 -15.72 23.54 5.39
C ASP A 411 -15.78 23.68 3.87
N ALA A 412 -14.90 22.99 3.13
CA ALA A 412 -14.91 23.02 1.67
C ALA A 412 -16.19 22.40 1.08
N VAL A 413 -16.73 21.35 1.71
CA VAL A 413 -18.02 20.74 1.35
C VAL A 413 -19.16 21.72 1.61
N ALA A 414 -19.16 22.39 2.76
CA ALA A 414 -20.15 23.41 3.09
C ALA A 414 -20.13 24.59 2.10
N GLN A 415 -18.94 25.09 1.75
CA GLN A 415 -18.76 26.20 0.81
C GLN A 415 -19.27 25.85 -0.59
N TYR A 416 -18.89 24.69 -1.12
CA TYR A 416 -19.33 24.24 -2.44
C TYR A 416 -20.83 23.98 -2.49
N GLY A 417 -21.37 23.26 -1.51
CA GLY A 417 -22.82 23.03 -1.43
C GLY A 417 -23.62 24.33 -1.33
N THR A 418 -23.15 25.30 -0.56
CA THR A 418 -23.79 26.63 -0.46
C THR A 418 -23.73 27.40 -1.77
N ALA A 419 -22.59 27.36 -2.48
CA ALA A 419 -22.45 27.97 -3.80
C ALA A 419 -23.40 27.34 -4.83
N LEU A 420 -23.58 26.02 -4.80
CA LEU A 420 -24.55 25.32 -5.64
C LEU A 420 -25.98 25.73 -5.33
N LEU A 421 -26.38 25.79 -4.06
CA LEU A 421 -27.73 26.21 -3.67
C LEU A 421 -28.02 27.65 -4.11
N LYS A 422 -27.04 28.55 -3.98
CA LYS A 422 -27.12 29.93 -4.49
C LYS A 422 -27.27 29.97 -6.02
N ALA A 423 -26.51 29.15 -6.74
CA ALA A 423 -26.62 29.03 -8.21
C ALA A 423 -27.99 28.49 -8.63
N CYS A 424 -28.54 27.48 -7.92
CA CYS A 424 -29.88 26.95 -8.13
C CYS A 424 -30.99 27.98 -7.90
N ALA A 425 -30.81 28.90 -6.93
CA ALA A 425 -31.76 29.97 -6.69
C ALA A 425 -31.82 30.97 -7.86
N ALA A 426 -30.70 31.15 -8.57
CA ALA A 426 -30.61 32.05 -9.73
C ALA A 426 -30.94 31.37 -11.08
N ASN A 427 -30.92 30.03 -11.16
CA ASN A 427 -31.11 29.30 -12.41
C ASN A 427 -31.97 28.03 -12.23
N ALA A 428 -33.19 28.08 -12.80
CA ALA A 428 -34.16 26.99 -12.71
C ALA A 428 -33.75 25.71 -13.46
N ASP A 429 -33.01 25.84 -14.57
CA ASP A 429 -32.52 24.68 -15.33
C ASP A 429 -31.46 23.91 -14.53
N LEU A 430 -30.48 24.62 -13.96
CA LEU A 430 -29.48 24.02 -13.06
C LEU A 430 -30.15 23.31 -11.87
N LYS A 431 -31.15 23.96 -11.26
CA LYS A 431 -31.92 23.37 -10.15
C LYS A 431 -32.59 22.05 -10.55
N SER A 432 -33.20 22.00 -11.74
CA SER A 432 -33.83 20.79 -12.27
C SER A 432 -32.82 19.67 -12.50
N ARG A 433 -31.67 19.99 -13.11
CA ARG A 433 -30.61 19.01 -13.39
C ARG A 433 -29.98 18.45 -12.12
N LEU A 434 -29.68 19.31 -11.14
CA LEU A 434 -29.17 18.86 -9.84
C LEU A 434 -30.18 18.05 -9.05
N ALA A 435 -31.48 18.39 -9.12
CA ALA A 435 -32.52 17.56 -8.50
C ALA A 435 -32.61 16.16 -9.14
N SER A 436 -32.40 16.06 -10.45
CA SER A 436 -32.27 14.75 -11.13
C SER A 436 -31.03 14.00 -10.65
N ALA A 437 -29.87 14.68 -10.59
CA ALA A 437 -28.62 14.06 -10.15
C ALA A 437 -28.67 13.59 -8.68
N GLU A 438 -29.32 14.36 -7.81
CA GLU A 438 -29.60 13.98 -6.41
C GLU A 438 -30.50 12.75 -6.36
N LYS A 439 -31.58 12.71 -7.15
CA LYS A 439 -32.48 11.56 -7.20
C LYS A 439 -31.76 10.29 -7.68
N ASP A 440 -30.89 10.43 -8.68
CA ASP A 440 -30.08 9.32 -9.17
C ASP A 440 -29.12 8.82 -8.08
N ALA A 441 -28.44 9.72 -7.38
CA ALA A 441 -27.53 9.37 -6.28
C ALA A 441 -28.27 8.76 -5.08
N LEU A 442 -29.46 9.25 -4.76
CA LEU A 442 -30.33 8.67 -3.73
C LEU A 442 -30.76 7.24 -4.12
N ALA A 443 -31.11 7.01 -5.39
CA ALA A 443 -31.44 5.67 -5.87
C ALA A 443 -30.27 4.70 -5.64
N MET A 444 -29.03 5.13 -5.93
CA MET A 444 -27.80 4.36 -5.66
C MET A 444 -27.58 4.09 -4.15
N ALA A 445 -28.02 4.99 -3.27
CA ALA A 445 -27.91 4.81 -1.83
C ALA A 445 -28.98 3.87 -1.23
N THR A 446 -30.18 3.85 -1.83
CA THR A 446 -31.34 3.06 -1.33
C THR A 446 -31.39 1.62 -1.84
N THR A 447 -30.67 1.32 -2.92
CA THR A 447 -30.27 -0.07 -3.18
C THR A 447 -29.37 -0.50 -2.03
N ALA A 448 -29.75 -1.57 -1.31
CA ALA A 448 -28.95 -2.19 -0.24
C ALA A 448 -27.46 -2.15 -0.60
N PRO A 449 -26.55 -1.88 0.35
CA PRO A 449 -25.16 -1.61 0.02
C PRO A 449 -24.74 -2.71 -0.92
N ALA A 450 -24.40 -2.34 -2.15
CA ALA A 450 -23.73 -3.26 -3.02
C ALA A 450 -22.52 -3.66 -2.19
N SER A 451 -22.50 -4.89 -1.69
CA SER A 451 -21.27 -5.48 -1.21
C SER A 451 -20.25 -5.14 -2.28
N SER A 452 -19.07 -4.65 -1.91
CA SER A 452 -18.11 -4.00 -2.83
C SER A 452 -17.57 -4.93 -3.93
N PHE A 453 -18.26 -6.04 -4.17
CA PHE A 453 -18.00 -7.14 -5.04
C PHE A 453 -19.21 -7.50 -5.91
N ILE A 454 -20.32 -6.73 -5.93
CA ILE A 454 -21.39 -6.95 -6.94
C ILE A 454 -20.80 -6.86 -8.35
N HIS A 455 -19.88 -5.92 -8.61
CA HIS A 455 -19.20 -5.88 -9.90
C HIS A 455 -18.36 -7.13 -10.15
N THR A 456 -17.64 -7.64 -9.15
CA THR A 456 -16.83 -8.86 -9.29
C THR A 456 -17.71 -10.10 -9.48
N VAL A 457 -18.81 -10.20 -8.75
CA VAL A 457 -19.79 -11.29 -8.85
C VAL A 457 -20.54 -11.21 -10.18
N SER A 458 -20.98 -10.02 -10.60
CA SER A 458 -21.61 -9.79 -11.92
C SER A 458 -20.63 -10.13 -13.03
N LEU A 459 -19.36 -9.73 -12.91
CA LEU A 459 -18.33 -10.07 -13.89
C LEU A 459 -18.08 -11.58 -13.94
N LEU A 460 -18.01 -12.26 -12.80
CA LEU A 460 -17.90 -13.73 -12.77
C LEU A 460 -19.12 -14.40 -13.43
N ASP A 461 -20.33 -13.92 -13.13
CA ASP A 461 -21.57 -14.41 -13.71
C ASP A 461 -21.62 -14.15 -15.24
N GLU A 462 -21.18 -12.97 -15.70
CA GLU A 462 -21.09 -12.56 -17.11
C GLU A 462 -20.09 -13.41 -17.88
N VAL A 463 -18.85 -13.52 -17.38
CA VAL A 463 -17.79 -14.32 -18.01
C VAL A 463 -18.19 -15.80 -18.08
N ALA A 464 -18.86 -16.31 -17.04
CA ALA A 464 -19.41 -17.67 -17.06
C ALA A 464 -20.54 -17.84 -18.08
N ALA A 465 -21.42 -16.84 -18.23
CA ALA A 465 -22.49 -16.85 -19.24
C ALA A 465 -21.93 -16.78 -20.67
N GLU A 466 -20.82 -16.07 -20.88
CA GLU A 466 -20.08 -16.00 -22.14
C GLU A 466 -19.25 -17.26 -22.43
N GLN A 467 -19.12 -18.16 -21.45
CA GLN A 467 -18.34 -19.41 -21.54
C GLN A 467 -16.84 -19.19 -21.82
N ASP A 468 -16.28 -18.05 -21.39
CA ASP A 468 -14.83 -17.82 -21.45
C ASP A 468 -14.13 -18.49 -20.25
N TRP A 469 -13.84 -19.79 -20.41
CA TRP A 469 -13.29 -20.62 -19.34
C TRP A 469 -11.88 -20.21 -18.89
N ILE A 470 -11.09 -19.60 -19.77
CA ILE A 470 -9.72 -19.15 -19.43
C ILE A 470 -9.83 -17.92 -18.53
N GLN A 471 -10.62 -16.92 -18.95
CA GLN A 471 -10.83 -15.72 -18.15
C GLN A 471 -11.54 -16.04 -16.83
N LEU A 472 -12.52 -16.95 -16.85
CA LEU A 472 -13.24 -17.37 -15.65
C LEU A 472 -12.29 -18.04 -14.64
N ARG A 473 -11.34 -18.86 -15.10
CA ARG A 473 -10.33 -19.51 -14.25
C ARG A 473 -9.47 -18.49 -13.53
N ASP A 474 -8.88 -17.56 -14.29
CA ASP A 474 -7.98 -16.53 -13.75
C ASP A 474 -8.68 -15.60 -12.77
N LEU A 475 -9.90 -15.18 -13.09
CA LEU A 475 -10.67 -14.28 -12.24
C LEU A 475 -11.12 -14.98 -10.95
N SER A 476 -11.63 -16.21 -11.07
CA SER A 476 -12.11 -16.98 -9.92
C SER A 476 -10.97 -17.38 -8.98
N GLU A 477 -9.80 -17.71 -9.51
CA GLU A 477 -8.62 -18.08 -8.71
C GLU A 477 -8.17 -16.95 -7.78
N ARG A 478 -8.26 -15.70 -8.23
CA ARG A 478 -7.90 -14.51 -7.41
C ARG A 478 -8.86 -14.29 -6.25
N HIS A 479 -10.09 -14.76 -6.34
CA HIS A 479 -11.15 -14.43 -5.39
C HIS A 479 -11.62 -15.59 -4.51
N LYS A 480 -11.22 -16.85 -4.80
CA LYS A 480 -11.58 -18.02 -3.98
C LYS A 480 -11.08 -17.96 -2.53
N GLY A 481 -9.99 -17.21 -2.27
CA GLY A 481 -9.43 -16.98 -0.92
C GLY A 481 -9.93 -15.70 -0.23
N SER A 482 -11.00 -15.08 -0.75
CA SER A 482 -11.54 -13.84 -0.18
C SER A 482 -11.96 -14.02 1.27
N SER A 483 -11.74 -12.99 2.11
CA SER A 483 -12.25 -12.94 3.50
C SER A 483 -13.78 -12.81 3.57
N ILE A 484 -14.45 -12.67 2.42
CA ILE A 484 -15.90 -12.53 2.31
C ILE A 484 -16.49 -13.88 1.88
N PRO A 485 -17.29 -14.53 2.74
CA PRO A 485 -17.78 -15.89 2.49
C PRO A 485 -18.56 -16.07 1.18
N GLU A 486 -19.44 -15.13 0.83
CA GLU A 486 -20.28 -15.22 -0.38
C GLU A 486 -19.45 -15.14 -1.67
N LEU A 487 -18.49 -14.21 -1.75
CA LEU A 487 -17.60 -14.09 -2.91
C LEU A 487 -16.64 -15.28 -2.98
N ALA A 488 -16.07 -15.70 -1.85
CA ALA A 488 -15.16 -16.84 -1.80
C ALA A 488 -15.86 -18.12 -2.27
N HIS A 489 -17.08 -18.36 -1.81
CA HIS A 489 -17.89 -19.50 -2.23
C HIS A 489 -18.21 -19.44 -3.73
N ARG A 490 -18.68 -18.29 -4.23
CA ARG A 490 -19.04 -18.12 -5.65
C ARG A 490 -17.84 -18.20 -6.59
N ALA A 491 -16.71 -17.62 -6.21
CA ALA A 491 -15.44 -17.74 -6.93
C ALA A 491 -14.92 -19.18 -6.90
N THR A 492 -15.01 -19.89 -5.77
CA THR A 492 -14.63 -21.31 -5.68
C THR A 492 -15.45 -22.16 -6.66
N ARG A 493 -16.76 -21.89 -6.74
CA ARG A 493 -17.67 -22.57 -7.68
C ARG A 493 -17.30 -22.30 -9.14
N TYR A 494 -17.06 -21.06 -9.52
CA TYR A 494 -16.67 -20.72 -10.89
C TYR A 494 -15.27 -21.20 -11.26
N PHE A 495 -14.34 -21.25 -10.30
CA PHE A 495 -13.04 -21.87 -10.49
C PHE A 495 -13.22 -23.37 -10.78
N ALA A 496 -13.98 -24.09 -9.96
CA ALA A 496 -14.27 -25.51 -10.18
C ALA A 496 -14.99 -25.77 -11.52
N LEU A 497 -15.93 -24.89 -11.90
CA LEU A 497 -16.59 -24.94 -13.21
C LEU A 497 -15.58 -24.76 -14.35
N SER A 498 -14.71 -23.75 -14.30
CA SER A 498 -13.70 -23.53 -15.35
C SER A 498 -12.77 -24.73 -15.51
N LEU A 499 -12.37 -25.37 -14.40
CA LEU A 499 -11.54 -26.57 -14.41
C LEU A 499 -12.27 -27.77 -15.02
N SER A 500 -13.57 -27.91 -14.78
CA SER A 500 -14.38 -28.99 -15.38
C SER A 500 -14.49 -28.91 -16.90
N HIS A 501 -14.27 -27.73 -17.48
CA HIS A 501 -14.24 -27.51 -18.93
C HIS A 501 -12.84 -27.64 -19.55
N SER A 502 -11.81 -27.93 -18.74
CA SER A 502 -10.45 -28.21 -19.21
C SER A 502 -10.32 -29.59 -19.83
N THR A 503 -9.46 -29.73 -20.85
CA THR A 503 -9.09 -31.02 -21.44
C THR A 503 -8.07 -31.80 -20.61
N GLU A 504 -7.49 -31.17 -19.58
CA GLU A 504 -6.47 -31.79 -18.72
C GLU A 504 -7.10 -32.69 -17.65
N ALA A 505 -6.62 -33.93 -17.53
CA ALA A 505 -7.13 -34.88 -16.53
C ALA A 505 -6.91 -34.40 -15.08
N LYS A 506 -5.82 -33.66 -14.84
CA LYS A 506 -5.51 -33.10 -13.51
C LYS A 506 -6.50 -32.02 -13.09
N ASP A 507 -6.95 -31.19 -14.03
CA ASP A 507 -7.94 -30.13 -13.75
C ASP A 507 -9.30 -30.74 -13.39
N ASN A 508 -9.71 -31.82 -14.06
CA ASN A 508 -10.93 -32.56 -13.73
C ASN A 508 -10.90 -33.18 -12.33
N GLU A 509 -9.79 -33.79 -11.91
CA GLU A 509 -9.65 -34.31 -10.54
C GLU A 509 -9.65 -33.17 -9.49
N HIS A 510 -9.09 -32.01 -9.83
CA HIS A 510 -9.14 -30.84 -8.96
C HIS A 510 -10.57 -30.29 -8.83
N ALA A 511 -11.31 -30.20 -9.94
CA ALA A 511 -12.72 -29.81 -9.94
C ALA A 511 -13.56 -30.76 -9.05
N ILE A 512 -13.34 -32.07 -9.16
CA ILE A 512 -13.99 -33.08 -8.29
C ILE A 512 -13.71 -32.82 -6.82
N SER A 513 -12.45 -32.53 -6.46
CA SER A 513 -12.05 -32.23 -5.08
C SER A 513 -12.79 -31.00 -4.52
N LEU A 514 -12.87 -29.92 -5.32
CA LEU A 514 -13.55 -28.69 -4.92
C LEU A 514 -15.05 -28.88 -4.75
N TYR A 515 -15.73 -29.52 -5.71
CA TYR A 515 -17.16 -29.80 -5.62
C TYR A 515 -17.50 -30.77 -4.47
N ARG A 516 -16.62 -31.73 -4.14
CA ARG A 516 -16.79 -32.56 -2.94
C ARG A 516 -16.75 -31.75 -1.65
N SER A 517 -15.81 -30.81 -1.54
CA SER A 517 -15.72 -29.93 -0.38
C SER A 517 -17.02 -29.14 -0.22
N MET A 518 -17.47 -28.46 -1.29
CA MET A 518 -18.68 -27.63 -1.26
C MET A 518 -19.94 -28.45 -0.95
N THR A 519 -20.07 -29.67 -1.48
CA THR A 519 -21.25 -30.52 -1.24
C THR A 519 -21.34 -31.11 0.17
N SER A 520 -20.21 -31.14 0.90
CA SER A 520 -20.14 -31.58 2.29
C SER A 520 -20.54 -30.50 3.31
N GLU A 521 -20.67 -29.24 2.87
CA GLU A 521 -21.04 -28.11 3.73
C GLU A 521 -22.54 -28.07 4.04
N ALA A 522 -22.90 -27.42 5.16
CA ALA A 522 -24.29 -27.32 5.63
C ALA A 522 -25.22 -26.56 4.67
N HIS A 523 -24.65 -25.68 3.83
CA HIS A 523 -25.37 -24.83 2.88
C HIS A 523 -25.19 -25.25 1.42
N ALA A 524 -24.77 -26.49 1.15
CA ALA A 524 -24.55 -26.99 -0.19
C ALA A 524 -25.78 -26.82 -1.11
N GLU A 525 -25.55 -26.40 -2.35
CA GLU A 525 -26.60 -26.24 -3.35
C GLU A 525 -26.79 -27.52 -4.19
N ALA A 526 -28.00 -27.69 -4.74
CA ALA A 526 -28.35 -28.86 -5.55
C ALA A 526 -27.53 -28.95 -6.85
N GLU A 527 -27.22 -27.80 -7.44
CA GLU A 527 -26.47 -27.71 -8.69
C GLU A 527 -25.01 -28.15 -8.55
N ASP A 528 -24.38 -27.91 -7.40
CA ASP A 528 -23.01 -28.36 -7.13
C ASP A 528 -22.93 -29.88 -7.02
N ALA A 529 -23.91 -30.49 -6.36
CA ALA A 529 -24.03 -31.95 -6.30
C ALA A 529 -24.34 -32.57 -7.67
N ALA A 530 -25.15 -31.90 -8.49
CA ALA A 530 -25.42 -32.34 -9.87
C ALA A 530 -24.17 -32.25 -10.76
N MET A 531 -23.38 -31.18 -10.63
CA MET A 531 -22.12 -31.01 -11.35
C MET A 531 -21.08 -32.05 -10.92
N LEU A 532 -20.93 -32.29 -9.60
CA LEU A 532 -20.07 -33.33 -9.07
C LEU A 532 -20.42 -34.71 -9.63
N THR A 533 -21.72 -35.03 -9.68
CA THR A 533 -22.20 -36.30 -10.25
C THR A 533 -21.81 -36.42 -11.73
N THR A 534 -21.96 -35.34 -12.49
CA THR A 534 -21.60 -35.29 -13.92
C THR A 534 -20.11 -35.51 -14.13
N LEU A 535 -19.26 -34.90 -13.29
CA LEU A 535 -17.82 -35.12 -13.29
C LEU A 535 -17.45 -36.58 -12.97
N PHE A 536 -18.10 -37.21 -11.98
CA PHE A 536 -17.89 -38.64 -11.71
C PHE A 536 -18.26 -39.51 -12.90
N CYS A 537 -19.36 -39.23 -13.59
CA CYS A 537 -19.73 -39.94 -14.81
C CYS A 537 -18.67 -39.79 -15.90
N GLY A 538 -18.17 -38.57 -16.13
CA GLY A 538 -17.09 -38.30 -17.09
C GLY A 538 -15.80 -39.04 -16.75
N ALA A 539 -15.44 -39.10 -15.47
CA ALA A 539 -14.30 -39.85 -14.95
C ALA A 539 -14.54 -41.37 -14.83
N LYS A 540 -15.71 -41.88 -15.23
CA LYS A 540 -16.14 -43.29 -15.09
C LYS A 540 -16.14 -43.81 -13.65
N ARG A 541 -16.29 -42.92 -12.67
CA ARG A 541 -16.38 -43.21 -11.22
C ARG A 541 -17.83 -43.49 -10.82
N TYR A 542 -18.43 -44.50 -11.46
CA TYR A 542 -19.87 -44.70 -11.43
C TYR A 542 -20.44 -45.00 -10.04
N ASP A 543 -19.70 -45.66 -9.16
CA ASP A 543 -20.21 -45.95 -7.81
C ASP A 543 -20.35 -44.68 -6.96
N GLU A 544 -19.46 -43.71 -7.17
CA GLU A 544 -19.51 -42.41 -6.51
C GLU A 544 -20.62 -41.52 -7.09
N ALA A 545 -20.81 -41.59 -8.42
CA ALA A 545 -21.95 -40.97 -9.08
C ALA A 545 -23.28 -41.53 -8.54
N LYS A 546 -23.40 -42.86 -8.36
CA LYS A 546 -24.60 -43.50 -7.81
C LYS A 546 -24.93 -43.00 -6.41
N SER A 547 -23.95 -42.90 -5.52
CA SER A 547 -24.16 -42.35 -4.16
C SER A 547 -24.67 -40.92 -4.23
N THR A 548 -23.98 -40.07 -5.01
CA THR A 548 -24.31 -38.64 -5.12
C THR A 548 -25.72 -38.42 -5.71
N VAL A 549 -26.16 -39.27 -6.65
CA VAL A 549 -27.54 -39.25 -7.18
C VAL A 549 -28.56 -39.55 -6.09
N LEU A 550 -28.38 -40.62 -5.32
CA LEU A 550 -29.34 -41.01 -4.28
C LEU A 550 -29.38 -39.98 -3.15
N ASP A 551 -28.21 -39.47 -2.75
CA ASP A 551 -28.07 -38.42 -1.74
C ASP A 551 -28.71 -37.10 -2.24
N GLY A 552 -28.50 -36.73 -3.50
CA GLY A 552 -29.13 -35.56 -4.12
C GLY A 552 -30.64 -35.67 -4.22
N ILE A 553 -31.17 -36.85 -4.56
CA ILE A 553 -32.60 -37.13 -4.51
C ILE A 553 -33.12 -37.01 -3.06
N ALA A 554 -32.42 -37.52 -2.05
CA ALA A 554 -32.88 -37.38 -0.67
C ALA A 554 -32.80 -35.92 -0.16
N LYS A 555 -31.69 -35.23 -0.42
CA LYS A 555 -31.35 -33.91 0.14
C LYS A 555 -32.08 -32.75 -0.55
N TYR A 556 -32.40 -32.87 -1.85
CA TYR A 556 -33.00 -31.77 -2.63
C TYR A 556 -34.34 -32.16 -3.28
N PRO A 557 -35.44 -32.26 -2.50
CA PRO A 557 -36.80 -32.55 -2.95
C PRO A 557 -37.19 -31.84 -4.26
N ASP A 558 -37.03 -30.53 -4.33
CA ASP A 558 -37.51 -29.73 -5.47
C ASP A 558 -36.68 -29.89 -6.75
N LYS A 559 -35.52 -30.55 -6.67
CA LYS A 559 -34.57 -30.72 -7.78
C LYS A 559 -34.31 -32.19 -8.16
N ALA A 560 -35.09 -33.16 -7.65
CA ALA A 560 -34.87 -34.59 -7.96
C ALA A 560 -34.78 -34.90 -9.44
N ALA A 561 -35.62 -34.24 -10.26
CA ALA A 561 -35.74 -34.56 -11.67
C ALA A 561 -34.37 -34.51 -12.36
N ALA A 562 -33.53 -33.52 -12.00
CA ALA A 562 -32.17 -33.40 -12.49
C ALA A 562 -31.27 -34.58 -12.07
N PHE A 563 -31.35 -35.01 -10.81
CA PHE A 563 -30.59 -36.17 -10.33
C PHE A 563 -31.07 -37.49 -10.93
N VAL A 564 -32.37 -37.64 -11.17
CA VAL A 564 -32.95 -38.81 -11.86
C VAL A 564 -32.43 -38.89 -13.29
N GLU A 565 -32.39 -37.77 -14.01
CA GLU A 565 -31.86 -37.71 -15.37
C GLU A 565 -30.38 -38.10 -15.43
N ILE A 566 -29.56 -37.55 -14.53
CA ILE A 566 -28.14 -37.93 -14.42
C ILE A 566 -28.01 -39.41 -14.04
N GLY A 567 -28.84 -39.90 -13.11
CA GLY A 567 -28.90 -41.30 -12.71
C GLY A 567 -29.26 -42.24 -13.87
N GLN A 568 -30.19 -41.85 -14.75
CA GLN A 568 -30.52 -42.61 -15.95
C GLN A 568 -29.32 -42.74 -16.88
N ARG A 569 -28.54 -41.67 -17.08
CA ARG A 569 -27.29 -41.72 -17.86
C ARG A 569 -26.26 -42.68 -17.25
N VAL A 570 -26.16 -42.74 -15.92
CA VAL A 570 -25.31 -43.75 -15.24
C VAL A 570 -25.81 -45.16 -15.51
N VAL A 571 -27.12 -45.39 -15.44
CA VAL A 571 -27.73 -46.70 -15.74
C VAL A 571 -27.49 -47.09 -17.21
N GLU A 572 -27.60 -46.17 -18.14
CA GLU A 572 -27.32 -46.42 -19.56
C GLU A 572 -25.85 -46.78 -19.79
N ALA A 573 -24.92 -46.06 -19.14
CA ALA A 573 -23.49 -46.32 -19.26
C ALA A 573 -23.03 -47.63 -18.61
N THR A 574 -23.72 -48.08 -17.55
CA THR A 574 -23.31 -49.25 -16.74
C THR A 574 -24.17 -50.50 -16.92
N GLY A 575 -25.40 -50.35 -17.41
CA GLY A 575 -26.40 -51.42 -17.44
C GLY A 575 -26.98 -51.81 -16.07
N ASP A 576 -26.73 -51.04 -15.01
CA ASP A 576 -27.07 -51.39 -13.63
C ASP A 576 -28.58 -51.29 -13.34
N LYS A 577 -29.29 -52.41 -13.53
CA LYS A 577 -30.72 -52.53 -13.24
C LYS A 577 -31.05 -52.37 -11.75
N LYS A 578 -30.13 -52.69 -10.84
CA LYS A 578 -30.34 -52.55 -9.40
C LYS A 578 -30.37 -51.08 -9.02
N PHE A 579 -29.44 -50.31 -9.55
CA PHE A 579 -29.39 -48.86 -9.35
C PHE A 579 -30.62 -48.15 -9.92
N ARG A 580 -31.12 -48.57 -11.09
CA ARG A 580 -32.40 -48.06 -11.63
C ARG A 580 -33.56 -48.21 -10.64
N ASN A 581 -33.69 -49.40 -10.03
CA ASN A 581 -34.72 -49.64 -9.02
C ASN A 581 -34.53 -48.77 -7.78
N GLN A 582 -33.29 -48.54 -7.35
CA GLN A 582 -32.98 -47.66 -6.21
C GLN A 582 -33.38 -46.20 -6.48
N ILE A 583 -33.19 -45.70 -7.70
CA ILE A 583 -33.69 -44.37 -8.10
C ILE A 583 -35.22 -44.32 -8.01
N ASP A 584 -35.92 -45.33 -8.56
CA ASP A 584 -37.38 -45.40 -8.52
C ASP A 584 -37.93 -45.45 -7.08
N GLU A 585 -37.26 -46.18 -6.19
CA GLU A 585 -37.57 -46.25 -4.76
C GLU A 585 -37.33 -44.91 -4.06
N ALA A 586 -36.19 -44.26 -4.30
CA ALA A 586 -35.85 -42.96 -3.73
C ALA A 586 -36.85 -41.87 -4.18
N VAL A 587 -37.31 -41.89 -5.43
CA VAL A 587 -38.34 -40.98 -5.94
C VAL A 587 -39.71 -41.26 -5.31
N LYS A 588 -40.09 -42.54 -5.12
CA LYS A 588 -41.36 -42.92 -4.46
C LYS A 588 -41.39 -42.52 -2.99
N ALA A 589 -40.26 -42.62 -2.29
CA ALA A 589 -40.12 -42.24 -0.88
C ALA A 589 -40.38 -40.74 -0.62
N ARG A 590 -40.42 -39.90 -1.66
CA ARG A 590 -40.69 -38.45 -1.59
C ARG A 590 -42.17 -38.07 -1.66
N ARG A 591 -43.07 -38.99 -2.00
CA ARG A 591 -44.50 -38.72 -2.25
C ARG A 591 -45.38 -38.73 -0.98
N TRP A 592 -44.79 -38.59 0.21
CA TRP A 592 -45.51 -38.59 1.49
C TRP A 592 -45.13 -37.38 2.34
#